data_AF-A0A935YS36-F1
#
_entry.id   AF-A0A935YS36-F1
#
_cell.length_a   1.000
_cell.length_b   1.000
_cell.length_c   1.000
_cell.angle_alpha   90.00
_cell.angle_beta   90.00
_cell.angle_gamma   90.00
#
_symmetry.space_group_name_H-M   'P 1'
#
loop_
_entity.id
_entity.type
_entity.pdbx_description
1 polymer ?
#
loop_
_entity_poly.entity_id
_entity_poly.type
_entity_poly.pdbx_seq_one_letter_code
_entity_poly.pdbx_strand_id
1 'polypeptide(L)'
;MQLLINDQVRIQRGPMTGVSARAVHVGTPWGVHYSFDPRVLAITKIWQGGFLDMSGESLNRGGKGLKMGYESREVNLGASEYVIAPLNVKNQLIDFSFKEAKFGDAETIKKSLHNTKDHLAQLAEVNASFLGYSRDSRNKNALPAFEYQIGDNKIHIETSILANGQINIQINAVNKTEQAFALNTELMQAIQTTAGKIENNQWVLPKGKVKVNLAASIKLVDRIWRAPYSAFDYRQQALRTASSSAKMPAGYSIENYYPPLDNFGREQLFEALGLALTQDETLVVATRTAGIWRLVKGEWKLFAEGTFDSLGVVVEDKKGLVIVAGQKAELTRISDTNGDGIADKYETLFDAHSYHGNYHSYMHGPVRGADSAYYFTLNLAHDSITYNGGGAYMGTAGGFAGWAIRVEPNKKFTLWANGLRSPASLGLGPDKKLWYADNQGEYMGTSKLFILEKNNFYGHPSSLVDLPAMTPDKMENVWENVKNERTHAVVLLPHNRLANSPGNPAWDLTDGKFGLIKIKC
;
A
#
# COMPACT_ATOMS: atom_id res chain seq x y z
N MET A 1 15.12 3.14 -13.84
CA MET A 1 15.88 3.45 -12.60
C MET A 1 15.97 2.15 -11.83
N GLN A 2 17.17 1.57 -11.69
CA GLN A 2 17.32 0.25 -11.08
C GLN A 2 17.30 0.34 -9.54
N LEU A 3 16.39 -0.37 -8.88
CA LEU A 3 16.43 -0.60 -7.44
C LEU A 3 17.36 -1.78 -7.17
N LEU A 4 18.56 -1.48 -6.70
CA LEU A 4 19.63 -2.46 -6.59
C LEU A 4 19.70 -3.08 -5.20
N ILE A 5 20.07 -4.36 -5.17
CA ILE A 5 20.42 -5.09 -3.95
C ILE A 5 21.93 -5.02 -3.78
N ASN A 6 22.36 -4.59 -2.60
CA ASN A 6 23.76 -4.63 -2.19
C ASN A 6 24.00 -5.91 -1.38
N ASP A 7 24.14 -5.79 -0.06
CA ASP A 7 24.51 -6.87 0.87
C ASP A 7 23.39 -7.23 1.86
N GLN A 8 22.16 -6.77 1.62
CA GLN A 8 21.00 -7.06 2.47
C GLN A 8 19.72 -7.29 1.66
N VAL A 9 18.78 -8.01 2.26
CA VAL A 9 17.42 -8.18 1.73
C VAL A 9 16.73 -6.81 1.66
N ARG A 10 16.03 -6.53 0.57
CA ARG A 10 15.19 -5.33 0.41
C ARG A 10 13.77 -5.72 0.01
N ILE A 11 12.84 -4.86 0.37
CA ILE A 11 11.41 -5.04 0.10
C ILE A 11 10.90 -3.84 -0.67
N GLN A 12 10.13 -4.08 -1.72
CA GLN A 12 9.45 -3.06 -2.50
C GLN A 12 8.01 -3.52 -2.78
N ARG A 13 7.06 -2.60 -2.74
CA ARG A 13 5.70 -2.86 -3.22
C ARG A 13 5.43 -2.10 -4.51
N GLY A 14 4.57 -2.65 -5.33
CA GLY A 14 4.10 -1.99 -6.55
C GLY A 14 3.55 -3.00 -7.56
N PRO A 15 2.88 -2.50 -8.61
CA PRO A 15 2.38 -3.34 -9.67
C PRO A 15 3.54 -3.85 -10.54
N MET A 16 3.53 -5.12 -10.90
CA MET A 16 4.41 -5.70 -11.90
C MET A 16 3.62 -6.70 -12.75
N THR A 17 3.94 -6.81 -14.03
CA THR A 17 3.26 -7.76 -14.93
C THR A 17 3.30 -9.18 -14.37
N GLY A 18 2.13 -9.83 -14.33
CA GLY A 18 1.95 -11.21 -13.84
C GLY A 18 1.56 -11.32 -12.36
N VAL A 19 1.62 -10.23 -11.59
CA VAL A 19 1.20 -10.20 -10.18
C VAL A 19 0.21 -9.06 -9.92
N SER A 20 -0.50 -9.07 -8.79
CA SER A 20 -1.38 -7.96 -8.42
C SER A 20 -0.63 -6.66 -8.13
N ALA A 21 -1.37 -5.56 -8.09
CA ALA A 21 -0.82 -4.26 -7.71
C ALA A 21 -0.43 -4.14 -6.22
N ARG A 22 -0.79 -5.13 -5.39
CA ARG A 22 -0.49 -5.18 -3.95
C ARG A 22 0.72 -6.05 -3.62
N ALA A 23 1.33 -6.67 -4.64
CA ALA A 23 2.45 -7.57 -4.50
C ALA A 23 3.60 -6.96 -3.69
N VAL A 24 4.24 -7.82 -2.90
CA VAL A 24 5.43 -7.53 -2.11
C VAL A 24 6.62 -8.22 -2.78
N HIS A 25 7.52 -7.44 -3.35
CA HIS A 25 8.72 -7.92 -4.00
C HIS A 25 9.86 -7.99 -2.99
N VAL A 26 10.54 -9.14 -2.97
CA VAL A 26 11.64 -9.42 -2.05
C VAL A 26 12.91 -9.63 -2.85
N GLY A 27 13.87 -8.74 -2.65
CA GLY A 27 15.18 -8.81 -3.26
C GLY A 27 16.20 -9.35 -2.28
N THR A 28 17.07 -10.26 -2.71
CA THR A 28 18.01 -10.98 -1.84
C THR A 28 19.46 -10.79 -2.32
N PRO A 29 20.46 -10.76 -1.42
CA PRO A 29 21.86 -10.56 -1.81
C PRO A 29 22.44 -11.68 -2.68
N TRP A 30 21.85 -12.88 -2.60
CA TRP A 30 22.26 -14.02 -3.41
C TRP A 30 21.58 -14.05 -4.80
N GLY A 31 20.79 -13.02 -5.14
CA GLY A 31 20.29 -12.79 -6.49
C GLY A 31 19.16 -13.73 -6.91
N VAL A 32 18.39 -14.24 -5.96
CA VAL A 32 17.12 -14.96 -6.20
C VAL A 32 15.99 -14.17 -5.56
N HIS A 33 15.15 -13.58 -6.39
CA HIS A 33 14.12 -12.63 -6.02
C HIS A 33 12.75 -13.25 -6.21
N TYR A 34 11.77 -12.75 -5.48
CA TYR A 34 10.40 -13.22 -5.64
C TYR A 34 9.36 -12.16 -5.36
N SER A 35 8.14 -12.40 -5.82
CA SER A 35 6.96 -11.61 -5.49
C SER A 35 6.00 -12.47 -4.69
N PHE A 36 5.70 -12.05 -3.47
CA PHE A 36 4.54 -12.54 -2.72
C PHE A 36 3.33 -11.72 -3.14
N ASP A 37 2.27 -12.38 -3.59
CA ASP A 37 1.05 -11.75 -4.07
C ASP A 37 -0.08 -11.98 -3.05
N PRO A 38 -0.48 -10.95 -2.28
CA PRO A 38 -1.59 -11.04 -1.33
C PRO A 38 -2.90 -11.52 -1.96
N ARG A 39 -3.06 -11.37 -3.28
CA ARG A 39 -4.22 -11.85 -4.05
C ARG A 39 -4.51 -13.33 -3.83
N VAL A 40 -3.45 -14.14 -3.74
CA VAL A 40 -3.54 -15.59 -3.56
C VAL A 40 -2.75 -16.08 -2.34
N LEU A 41 -2.23 -15.14 -1.52
CA LEU A 41 -1.43 -15.39 -0.32
C LEU A 41 -0.22 -16.32 -0.59
N ALA A 42 0.44 -16.15 -1.73
CA ALA A 42 1.49 -17.04 -2.19
C ALA A 42 2.61 -16.31 -2.94
N ILE A 43 3.78 -16.95 -3.06
CA ILE A 43 4.81 -16.51 -4.00
C ILE A 43 4.36 -16.90 -5.41
N THR A 44 4.18 -15.92 -6.28
CA THR A 44 3.65 -16.10 -7.66
C THR A 44 4.63 -15.72 -8.76
N LYS A 45 5.83 -15.25 -8.38
CA LYS A 45 6.90 -14.94 -9.32
C LYS A 45 8.26 -15.15 -8.67
N ILE A 46 9.19 -15.75 -9.39
CA ILE A 46 10.60 -15.91 -9.00
C ILE A 46 11.47 -15.48 -10.17
N TRP A 47 12.56 -14.76 -9.90
CA TRP A 47 13.57 -14.45 -10.92
C TRP A 47 14.97 -14.37 -10.32
N GLN A 48 15.97 -14.50 -11.18
CA GLN A 48 17.37 -14.29 -10.83
C GLN A 48 17.94 -13.09 -11.57
N GLY A 49 18.98 -12.44 -11.04
CA GLY A 49 19.67 -11.32 -11.70
C GLY A 49 19.47 -10.00 -10.95
N GLY A 50 19.12 -8.93 -11.68
CA GLY A 50 18.79 -7.64 -11.08
C GLY A 50 17.43 -7.65 -10.37
N PHE A 51 17.29 -6.88 -9.30
CA PHE A 51 16.05 -6.88 -8.52
C PHE A 51 14.88 -6.22 -9.25
N LEU A 52 14.80 -4.88 -9.30
CA LEU A 52 13.69 -4.20 -9.95
C LEU A 52 14.15 -3.01 -10.81
N ASP A 53 13.45 -2.77 -11.90
CA ASP A 53 13.44 -1.48 -12.59
C ASP A 53 12.19 -0.69 -12.20
N MET A 54 12.42 0.44 -11.53
CA MET A 54 11.41 1.36 -11.03
C MET A 54 11.01 2.42 -12.07
N SER A 55 11.53 2.39 -13.31
CA SER A 55 11.30 3.46 -14.28
C SER A 55 9.82 3.74 -14.55
N GLY A 56 8.96 2.71 -14.51
CA GLY A 56 7.54 2.87 -14.77
C GLY A 56 6.78 3.59 -13.65
N GLU A 57 7.34 3.60 -12.44
CA GLU A 57 6.81 4.36 -11.29
C GLU A 57 7.53 5.69 -11.08
N SER A 58 8.76 5.83 -11.57
CA SER A 58 9.59 7.03 -11.36
C SER A 58 9.36 8.13 -12.41
N LEU A 59 8.68 7.83 -13.52
CA LEU A 59 8.40 8.80 -14.58
C LEU A 59 6.97 9.35 -14.44
N ASN A 60 6.81 10.66 -14.68
CA ASN A 60 5.54 11.39 -14.55
C ASN A 60 4.89 11.14 -13.17
N ARG A 61 3.66 10.58 -13.15
CA ARG A 61 2.90 10.24 -11.93
C ARG A 61 2.89 8.73 -11.65
N GLY A 62 3.85 7.99 -12.24
CA GLY A 62 3.90 6.53 -12.20
C GLY A 62 2.85 5.85 -13.09
N GLY A 63 2.49 4.60 -12.75
CA GLY A 63 1.39 3.87 -13.38
C GLY A 63 1.77 2.91 -14.51
N LYS A 64 3.05 2.81 -14.88
CA LYS A 64 3.51 1.80 -15.84
C LYS A 64 4.01 0.52 -15.17
N GLY A 65 4.01 0.50 -13.84
CA GLY A 65 4.48 -0.62 -13.05
C GLY A 65 6.00 -0.79 -13.04
N LEU A 66 6.39 -1.75 -12.22
CA LEU A 66 7.73 -2.24 -12.05
C LEU A 66 8.02 -3.31 -13.09
N LYS A 67 9.31 -3.52 -13.33
CA LYS A 67 9.82 -4.65 -14.12
C LYS A 67 10.91 -5.36 -13.31
N MET A 68 11.22 -6.60 -13.69
CA MET A 68 12.43 -7.24 -13.22
C MET A 68 13.66 -6.40 -13.60
N GLY A 69 14.68 -6.40 -12.76
CA GLY A 69 15.86 -5.56 -12.94
C GLY A 69 16.74 -5.98 -14.12
N TYR A 70 17.85 -5.26 -14.28
CA TYR A 70 18.84 -5.52 -15.33
C TYR A 70 19.32 -6.98 -15.35
N GLU A 71 19.45 -7.56 -16.55
CA GLU A 71 19.93 -8.94 -16.78
C GLU A 71 19.19 -10.00 -15.95
N SER A 72 17.87 -9.84 -15.82
CA SER A 72 17.01 -10.77 -15.08
C SER A 72 16.54 -11.95 -15.91
N ARG A 73 16.34 -13.09 -15.23
CA ARG A 73 15.77 -14.31 -15.80
C ARG A 73 14.66 -14.83 -14.90
N GLU A 74 13.44 -14.85 -15.42
CA GLU A 74 12.28 -15.39 -14.72
C GLU A 74 12.34 -16.92 -14.66
N VAL A 75 11.98 -17.47 -13.51
CA VAL A 75 11.75 -18.91 -13.34
C VAL A 75 10.31 -19.19 -13.72
N ASN A 76 10.10 -20.04 -14.72
CA ASN A 76 8.76 -20.47 -15.11
C ASN A 76 8.15 -21.36 -14.04
N LEU A 77 7.02 -20.95 -13.46
CA LEU A 77 6.30 -21.73 -12.45
C LEU A 77 5.41 -22.83 -13.05
N GLY A 78 5.27 -22.91 -14.38
CA GLY A 78 4.42 -23.91 -15.03
C GLY A 78 2.94 -23.54 -15.00
N ALA A 79 2.06 -24.54 -14.97
CA ALA A 79 0.61 -24.32 -14.98
C ALA A 79 0.10 -23.74 -13.65
N SER A 80 0.80 -24.03 -12.55
CA SER A 80 0.51 -23.45 -11.24
C SER A 80 1.22 -22.11 -11.10
N GLU A 81 0.46 -21.04 -10.87
CA GLU A 81 1.00 -19.68 -10.74
C GLU A 81 1.54 -19.36 -9.35
N TYR A 82 1.92 -20.37 -8.57
CA TYR A 82 2.39 -20.23 -7.19
C TYR A 82 3.45 -21.29 -6.86
N VAL A 83 4.25 -21.05 -5.82
CA VAL A 83 5.15 -22.07 -5.23
C VAL A 83 4.36 -22.99 -4.28
N ILE A 84 3.69 -22.36 -3.31
CA ILE A 84 2.79 -22.97 -2.34
C ILE A 84 1.67 -21.96 -2.08
N ALA A 85 0.41 -22.41 -2.11
CA ALA A 85 -0.75 -21.54 -1.88
C ALA A 85 -1.71 -22.16 -0.84
N PRO A 86 -2.22 -21.39 0.13
CA PRO A 86 -3.19 -21.90 1.07
C PRO A 86 -4.52 -22.24 0.39
N LEU A 87 -5.20 -23.27 0.91
CA LEU A 87 -6.53 -23.67 0.48
C LEU A 87 -7.56 -23.34 1.57
N ASN A 88 -8.75 -22.96 1.16
CA ASN A 88 -9.87 -22.77 2.09
C ASN A 88 -10.42 -24.13 2.56
N VAL A 89 -11.41 -24.10 3.46
CA VAL A 89 -12.08 -25.31 4.00
C VAL A 89 -12.82 -26.14 2.95
N LYS A 90 -13.06 -25.59 1.76
CA LYS A 90 -13.66 -26.28 0.60
C LYS A 90 -12.60 -26.81 -0.37
N ASN A 91 -11.32 -26.79 0.02
CA ASN A 91 -10.19 -27.22 -0.81
C ASN A 91 -9.98 -26.39 -2.08
N GLN A 92 -10.36 -25.11 -2.05
CA GLN A 92 -10.20 -24.16 -3.17
C GLN A 92 -9.08 -23.17 -2.84
N LEU A 93 -8.39 -22.69 -3.88
CA LEU A 93 -7.40 -21.61 -3.74
C LEU A 93 -8.06 -20.35 -3.18
N ILE A 94 -7.33 -19.65 -2.32
CA ILE A 94 -7.70 -18.29 -1.94
C ILE A 94 -7.50 -17.39 -3.15
N ASP A 95 -8.50 -16.55 -3.44
CA ASP A 95 -8.45 -15.64 -4.58
C ASP A 95 -9.17 -14.32 -4.26
N PHE A 96 -8.40 -13.25 -4.17
CA PHE A 96 -8.87 -11.87 -4.01
C PHE A 96 -8.84 -11.08 -5.32
N SER A 97 -8.76 -11.72 -6.49
CA SER A 97 -8.68 -11.02 -7.78
C SER A 97 -9.81 -10.00 -7.99
N PHE A 98 -10.94 -10.14 -7.30
CA PHE A 98 -12.02 -9.16 -7.35
C PHE A 98 -11.69 -7.78 -6.73
N LYS A 99 -10.78 -7.73 -5.74
CA LYS A 99 -10.29 -6.47 -5.16
C LYS A 99 -8.87 -6.12 -5.59
N GLU A 100 -8.15 -7.08 -6.16
CA GLU A 100 -6.74 -6.93 -6.51
C GLU A 100 -6.34 -7.84 -7.67
N ALA A 101 -7.02 -7.66 -8.81
CA ALA A 101 -6.64 -8.29 -10.06
C ALA A 101 -5.15 -8.10 -10.38
N LYS A 102 -4.60 -9.02 -11.19
CA LYS A 102 -3.25 -8.87 -11.74
C LYS A 102 -3.13 -7.54 -12.47
N PHE A 103 -1.96 -6.93 -12.40
CA PHE A 103 -1.72 -5.64 -13.04
C PHE A 103 -1.96 -5.73 -14.55
N GLY A 104 -2.91 -4.91 -15.04
CA GLY A 104 -3.33 -4.88 -16.44
C GLY A 104 -4.47 -5.84 -16.82
N ASP A 105 -5.01 -6.62 -15.89
CA ASP A 105 -6.12 -7.55 -16.14
C ASP A 105 -7.48 -6.81 -16.16
N ALA A 106 -7.74 -6.14 -17.27
CA ALA A 106 -8.97 -5.37 -17.48
C ALA A 106 -10.24 -6.23 -17.48
N GLU A 107 -10.16 -7.51 -17.86
CA GLU A 107 -11.32 -8.40 -17.91
C GLU A 107 -11.80 -8.72 -16.49
N THR A 108 -10.89 -9.11 -15.60
CA THR A 108 -11.21 -9.36 -14.20
C THR A 108 -11.75 -8.10 -13.53
N ILE A 109 -11.12 -6.94 -13.76
CA ILE A 109 -11.58 -5.66 -13.20
C ILE A 109 -13.03 -5.35 -13.61
N LYS A 110 -13.35 -5.48 -14.90
CA LYS A 110 -14.72 -5.27 -15.40
C LYS A 110 -15.70 -6.29 -14.80
N LYS A 111 -15.31 -7.56 -14.74
CA LYS A 111 -16.16 -8.61 -14.14
C LYS A 111 -16.47 -8.30 -12.68
N SER A 112 -15.50 -7.78 -11.93
CA SER A 112 -15.68 -7.39 -10.53
C SER A 112 -16.58 -6.17 -10.37
N LEU A 113 -16.39 -5.14 -11.20
CA LEU A 113 -17.22 -3.93 -11.21
C LEU A 113 -18.70 -4.25 -11.51
N HIS A 114 -18.97 -5.23 -12.37
CA HIS A 114 -20.33 -5.66 -12.71
C HIS A 114 -20.85 -6.83 -11.84
N ASN A 115 -20.12 -7.24 -10.81
CA ASN A 115 -20.59 -8.30 -9.90
C ASN A 115 -21.75 -7.78 -9.06
N THR A 116 -22.87 -8.50 -9.05
CA THR A 116 -24.07 -8.12 -8.28
C THR A 116 -23.97 -8.46 -6.79
N LYS A 117 -22.98 -9.27 -6.39
CA LYS A 117 -22.72 -9.57 -4.98
C LYS A 117 -22.01 -8.39 -4.31
N ASP A 118 -22.55 -7.97 -3.17
CA ASP A 118 -21.95 -6.93 -2.33
C ASP A 118 -20.46 -7.21 -2.03
N HIS A 119 -19.64 -6.16 -2.08
CA HIS A 119 -18.18 -6.27 -1.94
C HIS A 119 -17.75 -6.80 -0.57
N LEU A 120 -18.42 -6.39 0.52
CA LEU A 120 -18.13 -6.90 1.85
C LEU A 120 -18.57 -8.37 1.99
N ALA A 121 -19.66 -8.76 1.33
CA ALA A 121 -20.08 -10.15 1.26
C ALA A 121 -19.07 -11.03 0.50
N GLN A 122 -18.48 -10.53 -0.61
CA GLN A 122 -17.40 -11.20 -1.33
C GLN A 122 -16.18 -11.42 -0.41
N LEU A 123 -15.73 -10.37 0.29
CA LEU A 123 -14.64 -10.47 1.27
C LEU A 123 -14.92 -11.51 2.35
N ALA A 124 -16.13 -11.49 2.93
CA ALA A 124 -16.53 -12.43 3.98
C ALA A 124 -16.57 -13.88 3.48
N GLU A 125 -16.96 -14.12 2.22
CA GLU A 125 -17.02 -15.46 1.63
C GLU A 125 -15.63 -16.06 1.40
N VAL A 126 -14.63 -15.27 1.02
CA VAL A 126 -13.25 -15.76 0.92
C VAL A 126 -12.76 -16.26 2.28
N ASN A 127 -13.22 -15.60 3.36
CA ASN A 127 -12.91 -15.95 4.76
C ASN A 127 -11.39 -16.13 4.97
N ALA A 128 -10.62 -15.20 4.41
CA ALA A 128 -9.18 -15.12 4.56
C ALA A 128 -8.75 -13.66 4.62
N SER A 129 -7.54 -13.39 5.08
CA SER A 129 -7.00 -12.02 5.12
C SER A 129 -5.48 -12.04 5.12
N PHE A 130 -4.86 -11.12 4.38
CA PHE A 130 -3.47 -10.78 4.56
C PHE A 130 -3.33 -9.90 5.81
N LEU A 131 -2.43 -10.27 6.72
CA LEU A 131 -2.26 -9.58 8.01
C LEU A 131 -1.01 -8.69 8.04
N GLY A 132 -0.11 -8.86 7.07
CA GLY A 132 1.13 -8.11 6.95
C GLY A 132 2.35 -9.03 6.91
N TYR A 133 3.50 -8.50 7.33
CA TYR A 133 4.75 -9.25 7.41
C TYR A 133 5.72 -8.67 8.46
N SER A 134 6.67 -9.49 8.89
CA SER A 134 7.78 -9.05 9.73
C SER A 134 9.12 -9.50 9.16
N ARG A 135 10.18 -8.76 9.47
CA ARG A 135 11.57 -9.08 9.09
C ARG A 135 12.52 -8.48 10.12
N ASP A 136 13.34 -9.32 10.74
CA ASP A 136 14.39 -8.87 11.66
C ASP A 136 15.35 -7.88 10.96
N SER A 137 15.28 -6.59 11.35
CA SER A 137 16.07 -5.51 10.75
C SER A 137 17.56 -5.56 11.09
N ARG A 138 17.93 -6.31 12.14
CA ARG A 138 19.31 -6.47 12.61
C ARG A 138 20.09 -7.50 11.79
N ASN A 139 19.39 -8.39 11.09
CA ASN A 139 19.99 -9.38 10.21
C ASN A 139 19.79 -8.99 8.75
N LYS A 140 20.88 -8.60 8.08
CA LYS A 140 20.88 -8.21 6.66
C LYS A 140 20.28 -9.28 5.73
N ASN A 141 20.38 -10.56 6.10
CA ASN A 141 19.89 -11.68 5.29
C ASN A 141 18.53 -12.22 5.76
N ALA A 142 17.91 -11.62 6.78
CA ALA A 142 16.58 -12.04 7.21
C ALA A 142 15.57 -11.84 6.07
N LEU A 143 14.80 -12.89 5.81
CA LEU A 143 13.70 -12.87 4.85
C LEU A 143 12.44 -12.39 5.55
N PRO A 144 11.49 -11.77 4.83
CA PRO A 144 10.20 -11.45 5.41
C PRO A 144 9.41 -12.74 5.65
N ALA A 145 8.82 -12.81 6.83
CA ALA A 145 7.80 -13.79 7.13
C ALA A 145 6.42 -13.15 6.97
N PHE A 146 5.62 -13.72 6.07
CA PHE A 146 4.29 -13.22 5.74
C PHE A 146 3.25 -13.81 6.70
N GLU A 147 2.32 -12.96 7.12
CA GLU A 147 1.24 -13.33 8.02
C GLU A 147 -0.09 -13.26 7.30
N TYR A 148 -0.89 -14.33 7.42
CA TYR A 148 -2.26 -14.35 6.92
C TYR A 148 -3.14 -15.27 7.74
N GLN A 149 -4.45 -15.05 7.59
CA GLN A 149 -5.50 -15.82 8.22
C GLN A 149 -6.31 -16.56 7.17
N ILE A 150 -6.60 -17.84 7.39
CA ILE A 150 -7.52 -18.67 6.59
C ILE A 150 -8.56 -19.28 7.53
N GLY A 151 -9.82 -18.84 7.43
CA GLY A 151 -10.83 -19.12 8.46
C GLY A 151 -10.32 -18.63 9.81
N ASP A 152 -10.22 -19.53 10.79
CA ASP A 152 -9.66 -19.22 12.11
C ASP A 152 -8.18 -19.61 12.27
N ASN A 153 -7.57 -20.17 11.21
CA ASN A 153 -6.15 -20.54 11.22
C ASN A 153 -5.30 -19.30 11.00
N LYS A 154 -4.26 -19.12 11.82
CA LYS A 154 -3.25 -18.06 11.63
C LYS A 154 -1.95 -18.69 11.17
N ILE A 155 -1.43 -18.20 10.05
CA ILE A 155 -0.25 -18.73 9.39
C ILE A 155 0.82 -17.64 9.34
N HIS A 156 2.02 -17.99 9.76
CA HIS A 156 3.23 -17.21 9.58
C HIS A 156 4.21 -18.04 8.75
N ILE A 157 4.48 -17.59 7.52
CA ILE A 157 5.26 -18.34 6.52
C ILE A 157 6.50 -17.54 6.09
N GLU A 158 7.67 -18.17 6.19
CA GLU A 158 8.92 -17.66 5.64
C GLU A 158 9.40 -18.64 4.55
N THR A 159 9.76 -18.12 3.39
CA THR A 159 10.23 -18.92 2.26
C THR A 159 11.62 -18.46 1.84
N SER A 160 12.60 -19.35 2.00
CA SER A 160 13.96 -19.17 1.49
C SER A 160 14.15 -19.93 0.19
N ILE A 161 14.67 -19.25 -0.83
CA ILE A 161 15.09 -19.85 -2.11
C ILE A 161 16.55 -19.47 -2.29
N LEU A 162 17.46 -20.41 -2.02
CA LEU A 162 18.90 -20.19 -2.06
C LEU A 162 19.43 -20.17 -3.51
N ALA A 163 20.62 -19.60 -3.71
CA ALA A 163 21.25 -19.52 -5.04
C ALA A 163 21.53 -20.89 -5.70
N ASN A 164 21.64 -21.96 -4.90
CA ASN A 164 21.79 -23.33 -5.39
C ASN A 164 20.43 -24.01 -5.73
N GLY A 165 19.33 -23.25 -5.67
CA GLY A 165 17.98 -23.77 -5.96
C GLY A 165 17.30 -24.47 -4.79
N GLN A 166 17.95 -24.60 -3.63
CA GLN A 166 17.29 -25.18 -2.45
C GLN A 166 16.18 -24.25 -1.95
N ILE A 167 15.00 -24.83 -1.73
CA ILE A 167 13.84 -24.17 -1.14
C ILE A 167 13.66 -24.69 0.29
N ASN A 168 13.42 -23.76 1.21
CA ASN A 168 13.06 -24.05 2.59
C ASN A 168 11.86 -23.16 2.96
N ILE A 169 10.73 -23.80 3.29
CA ILE A 169 9.48 -23.13 3.65
C ILE A 169 9.18 -23.45 5.11
N GLN A 170 9.30 -22.45 5.96
CA GLN A 170 9.02 -22.56 7.39
C GLN A 170 7.65 -22.00 7.67
N ILE A 171 6.80 -22.82 8.28
CA ILE A 171 5.47 -22.40 8.74
C ILE A 171 5.41 -22.51 10.26
N ASN A 172 5.10 -21.38 10.90
CA ASN A 172 4.61 -21.31 12.26
C ASN A 172 3.11 -21.01 12.20
N ALA A 173 2.27 -21.95 12.63
CA ALA A 173 0.83 -21.84 12.51
C ALA A 173 0.11 -22.10 13.83
N VAL A 174 -1.01 -21.40 14.03
CA VAL A 174 -2.01 -21.71 15.05
C VAL A 174 -3.28 -22.13 14.34
N ASN A 175 -3.41 -23.44 14.13
CA ASN A 175 -4.46 -24.07 13.38
C ASN A 175 -5.62 -24.46 14.30
N LYS A 176 -6.82 -23.90 14.07
CA LYS A 176 -8.06 -24.30 14.74
C LYS A 176 -8.71 -25.51 14.05
N THR A 177 -8.48 -25.64 12.75
CA THR A 177 -8.80 -26.82 11.92
C THR A 177 -7.55 -27.28 11.20
N GLU A 178 -7.59 -28.41 10.48
CA GLU A 178 -6.52 -28.72 9.54
C GLU A 178 -6.38 -27.60 8.50
N GLN A 179 -5.16 -27.39 8.02
CA GLN A 179 -4.85 -26.40 6.99
C GLN A 179 -4.14 -27.09 5.82
N ALA A 180 -4.75 -27.04 4.64
CA ALA A 180 -4.16 -27.55 3.42
C ALA A 180 -3.48 -26.44 2.61
N PHE A 181 -2.42 -26.81 1.89
CA PHE A 181 -1.73 -25.96 0.94
C PHE A 181 -1.57 -26.72 -0.38
N ALA A 182 -1.89 -26.10 -1.50
CA ALA A 182 -1.53 -26.64 -2.81
C ALA A 182 -0.02 -26.45 -3.05
N LEU A 183 0.62 -27.49 -3.57
CA LEU A 183 2.05 -27.52 -3.90
C LEU A 183 2.23 -27.50 -5.41
N ASN A 184 3.15 -26.68 -5.89
CA ASN A 184 3.60 -26.74 -7.27
C ASN A 184 4.67 -27.83 -7.44
N THR A 185 4.21 -29.06 -7.70
CA THR A 185 5.07 -30.24 -7.88
C THR A 185 5.70 -30.32 -9.28
N GLU A 186 5.26 -29.49 -10.23
CA GLU A 186 5.93 -29.31 -11.54
C GLU A 186 7.24 -28.51 -11.37
N LEU A 187 7.19 -27.49 -10.52
CA LEU A 187 8.33 -26.64 -10.19
C LEU A 187 9.29 -27.31 -9.20
N MET A 188 8.75 -27.81 -8.08
CA MET A 188 9.52 -28.27 -6.93
C MET A 188 9.87 -29.76 -7.00
N GLN A 189 11.15 -30.06 -6.82
CA GLN A 189 11.70 -31.41 -6.79
C GLN A 189 12.14 -31.81 -5.38
N ALA A 190 12.16 -33.13 -5.12
CA ALA A 190 12.62 -33.71 -3.86
C ALA A 190 11.91 -33.10 -2.62
N ILE A 191 10.59 -32.90 -2.72
CA ILE A 191 9.79 -32.31 -1.65
C ILE A 191 9.80 -33.23 -0.43
N GLN A 192 10.18 -32.69 0.72
CA GLN A 192 10.20 -33.37 2.01
C GLN A 192 9.65 -32.43 3.07
N THR A 193 8.96 -32.97 4.07
CA THR A 193 8.42 -32.17 5.18
C THR A 193 8.75 -32.79 6.53
N THR A 194 8.99 -31.95 7.53
CA THR A 194 9.23 -32.40 8.91
C THR A 194 7.95 -32.84 9.62
N ALA A 195 6.78 -32.34 9.20
CA ALA A 195 5.48 -32.81 9.67
C ALA A 195 4.33 -32.40 8.72
N GLY A 196 3.14 -32.93 8.97
CA GLY A 196 2.03 -32.86 8.02
C GLY A 196 2.13 -33.94 6.94
N LYS A 197 1.06 -34.11 6.17
CA LYS A 197 0.98 -35.14 5.14
C LYS A 197 1.05 -34.51 3.76
N ILE A 198 1.80 -35.12 2.85
CA ILE A 198 1.86 -34.71 1.45
C ILE A 198 1.20 -35.79 0.60
N GLU A 199 0.04 -35.48 0.04
CA GLU A 199 -0.73 -36.37 -0.82
C GLU A 199 -1.45 -35.52 -1.88
N ASN A 200 -1.60 -36.05 -3.11
CA ASN A 200 -2.34 -35.38 -4.20
C ASN A 200 -1.91 -33.93 -4.49
N ASN A 201 -0.59 -33.66 -4.53
CA ASN A 201 -0.02 -32.31 -4.69
C ASN A 201 -0.47 -31.30 -3.61
N GLN A 202 -0.85 -31.76 -2.44
CA GLN A 202 -1.19 -30.91 -1.30
C GLN A 202 -0.34 -31.25 -0.09
N TRP A 203 -0.06 -30.24 0.74
CA TRP A 203 0.52 -30.40 2.06
C TRP A 203 -0.51 -30.04 3.11
N VAL A 204 -0.90 -31.00 3.94
CA VAL A 204 -1.92 -30.84 4.98
C VAL A 204 -1.27 -30.80 6.35
N LEU A 205 -1.44 -29.68 7.04
CA LEU A 205 -0.99 -29.47 8.41
C LEU A 205 -2.11 -29.80 9.40
N PRO A 206 -1.79 -30.48 10.52
CA PRO A 206 -2.78 -30.82 11.52
C PRO A 206 -3.30 -29.57 12.26
N LYS A 207 -4.44 -29.75 12.93
CA LYS A 207 -4.93 -28.82 13.96
C LYS A 207 -3.91 -28.70 15.10
N GLY A 208 -3.77 -27.50 15.66
CA GLY A 208 -2.92 -27.20 16.81
C GLY A 208 -1.87 -26.14 16.53
N LYS A 209 -0.91 -25.99 17.44
CA LYS A 209 0.29 -25.18 17.19
C LYS A 209 1.27 -26.02 16.39
N VAL A 210 1.62 -25.56 15.20
CA VAL A 210 2.46 -26.30 14.26
C VAL A 210 3.67 -25.44 13.91
N LYS A 211 4.87 -26.01 14.09
CA LYS A 211 6.12 -25.45 13.57
C LYS A 211 6.74 -26.50 12.67
N VAL A 212 6.76 -26.23 11.38
CA VAL A 212 7.13 -27.21 10.36
C VAL A 212 7.99 -26.59 9.28
N ASN A 213 8.79 -27.46 8.65
CA ASN A 213 9.63 -27.10 7.53
C ASN A 213 9.33 -28.01 6.34
N LEU A 214 9.12 -27.42 5.17
CA LEU A 214 9.13 -28.11 3.89
C LEU A 214 10.40 -27.76 3.14
N ALA A 215 11.19 -28.77 2.80
CA ALA A 215 12.39 -28.66 1.98
C ALA A 215 12.07 -29.14 0.56
N ALA A 216 12.58 -28.43 -0.44
CA ALA A 216 12.49 -28.82 -1.83
C ALA A 216 13.67 -28.24 -2.62
N SER A 217 13.69 -28.44 -3.93
CA SER A 217 14.66 -27.81 -4.83
C SER A 217 14.00 -27.38 -6.14
N ILE A 218 14.52 -26.33 -6.76
CA ILE A 218 14.13 -25.86 -8.09
C ILE A 218 15.38 -25.69 -8.95
N LYS A 219 15.20 -25.74 -10.27
CA LYS A 219 16.29 -25.47 -11.21
C LYS A 219 16.50 -23.96 -11.33
N LEU A 220 17.74 -23.54 -11.13
CA LEU A 220 18.21 -22.17 -11.30
C LEU A 220 19.43 -22.16 -12.23
N VAL A 221 19.78 -21.00 -12.77
CA VAL A 221 20.99 -20.82 -13.58
C VAL A 221 22.19 -20.46 -12.70
N ASP A 222 23.38 -20.93 -13.08
CA ASP A 222 24.60 -20.78 -12.26
C ASP A 222 25.18 -19.36 -12.29
N ARG A 223 25.06 -18.67 -13.42
CA ARG A 223 25.68 -17.35 -13.64
C ARG A 223 24.63 -16.29 -13.83
N ILE A 224 24.58 -15.34 -12.90
CA ILE A 224 23.61 -14.25 -12.88
C ILE A 224 24.34 -12.92 -12.71
N TRP A 225 23.75 -11.85 -13.20
CA TRP A 225 24.24 -10.52 -12.91
C TRP A 225 23.92 -10.14 -11.46
N ARG A 226 24.83 -9.39 -10.83
CA ARG A 226 24.61 -8.74 -9.53
C ARG A 226 25.20 -7.34 -9.59
N ALA A 227 24.61 -6.42 -8.83
CA ALA A 227 25.19 -5.09 -8.69
C ALA A 227 26.59 -5.21 -8.05
N PRO A 228 27.55 -4.36 -8.47
CA PRO A 228 28.82 -4.21 -7.75
C PRO A 228 28.56 -3.85 -6.28
N TYR A 229 29.44 -4.23 -5.37
CA TYR A 229 29.31 -3.85 -3.97
C TYR A 229 29.40 -2.31 -3.79
N SER A 230 28.60 -1.78 -2.86
CA SER A 230 28.67 -0.39 -2.41
C SER A 230 28.98 -0.34 -0.91
N ALA A 231 29.95 0.49 -0.52
CA ALA A 231 30.26 0.75 0.88
C ALA A 231 29.49 1.95 1.46
N PHE A 232 28.57 2.56 0.69
CA PHE A 232 27.84 3.76 1.10
C PHE A 232 26.86 3.46 2.25
N ASP A 233 26.99 4.19 3.36
CA ASP A 233 26.02 4.13 4.45
C ASP A 233 24.80 4.99 4.11
N TYR A 234 23.76 4.30 3.66
CA TYR A 234 22.51 4.93 3.27
C TYR A 234 21.50 5.00 4.43
N ARG A 235 21.72 4.27 5.53
CA ARG A 235 20.78 4.24 6.66
C ARG A 235 20.81 5.54 7.44
N GLN A 236 21.95 6.23 7.44
CA GLN A 236 22.18 7.44 8.21
C GLN A 236 22.99 8.45 7.37
N GLN A 237 22.42 9.63 7.13
CA GLN A 237 23.02 10.65 6.26
C GLN A 237 22.83 12.04 6.87
N ALA A 238 23.90 12.81 7.00
CA ALA A 238 23.80 14.19 7.45
C ALA A 238 22.90 15.02 6.51
N LEU A 239 22.03 15.85 7.08
CA LEU A 239 21.22 16.78 6.31
C LEU A 239 22.13 17.75 5.59
N ARG A 240 22.00 17.80 4.27
CA ARG A 240 22.62 18.82 3.44
C ARG A 240 21.59 19.89 3.11
N THR A 241 21.98 21.15 3.19
CA THR A 241 21.12 22.28 2.85
C THR A 241 21.62 22.99 1.60
N ALA A 242 20.71 23.66 0.91
CA ALA A 242 21.01 24.60 -0.16
C ALA A 242 20.53 26.00 0.22
N SER A 243 21.12 27.03 -0.39
CA SER A 243 20.60 28.39 -0.23
C SER A 243 19.17 28.47 -0.75
N SER A 244 18.29 29.12 0.02
CA SER A 244 16.91 29.39 -0.33
C SER A 244 16.70 30.90 -0.49
N SER A 245 15.99 31.30 -1.54
CA SER A 245 15.60 32.69 -1.73
C SER A 245 14.17 32.74 -2.28
N ALA A 246 13.24 33.24 -1.46
CA ALA A 246 11.88 33.52 -1.89
C ALA A 246 11.41 34.83 -1.25
N LYS A 247 10.58 35.59 -1.97
CA LYS A 247 9.86 36.73 -1.37
C LYS A 247 8.77 36.17 -0.47
N MET A 248 9.09 36.00 0.80
CA MET A 248 8.16 35.46 1.80
C MET A 248 7.48 36.60 2.58
N PRO A 249 6.22 36.43 3.01
CA PRO A 249 5.61 37.34 3.98
C PRO A 249 6.43 37.41 5.27
N ALA A 250 6.28 38.50 6.03
CA ALA A 250 6.93 38.63 7.33
C ALA A 250 6.58 37.43 8.24
N GLY A 251 7.58 36.89 8.95
CA GLY A 251 7.42 35.73 9.84
C GLY A 251 7.62 34.36 9.18
N TYR A 252 7.85 34.30 7.86
CA TYR A 252 8.17 33.06 7.15
C TYR A 252 9.67 32.99 6.85
N SER A 253 10.27 31.83 7.13
CA SER A 253 11.55 31.42 6.58
C SER A 253 11.34 30.35 5.51
N ILE A 254 12.33 30.17 4.65
CA ILE A 254 12.37 29.07 3.69
C ILE A 254 13.71 28.37 3.86
N GLU A 255 13.71 27.05 3.81
CA GLU A 255 14.91 26.23 3.85
C GLU A 255 14.83 25.21 2.72
N ASN A 256 15.97 24.95 2.08
CA ASN A 256 16.08 23.94 1.03
C ASN A 256 16.93 22.78 1.54
N TYR A 257 16.35 21.59 1.58
CA TYR A 257 17.01 20.36 2.03
C TYR A 257 17.28 19.44 0.85
N TYR A 258 18.49 18.90 0.76
CA TYR A 258 18.75 17.81 -0.16
C TYR A 258 18.15 16.51 0.39
N PRO A 259 17.51 15.70 -0.47
CA PRO A 259 17.04 14.39 -0.08
C PRO A 259 18.21 13.43 0.22
N PRO A 260 17.98 12.39 1.03
CA PRO A 260 18.96 11.33 1.22
C PRO A 260 19.19 10.56 -0.09
N LEU A 261 20.40 10.05 -0.26
CA LEU A 261 20.79 9.20 -1.39
C LEU A 261 20.40 7.73 -1.13
N ASP A 262 20.33 6.93 -2.19
CA ASP A 262 20.00 5.51 -2.07
C ASP A 262 21.18 4.67 -1.55
N ASN A 263 21.02 3.34 -1.47
CA ASN A 263 22.04 2.39 -1.01
C ASN A 263 23.32 2.31 -1.86
N PHE A 264 23.39 3.06 -2.95
CA PHE A 264 24.55 3.18 -3.84
C PHE A 264 25.08 4.62 -3.91
N GLY A 265 24.59 5.52 -3.04
CA GLY A 265 24.97 6.93 -3.06
C GLY A 265 24.44 7.67 -4.29
N ARG A 266 23.35 7.19 -4.90
CA ARG A 266 22.73 7.80 -6.08
C ARG A 266 21.57 8.68 -5.66
N GLU A 267 21.29 9.70 -6.46
CA GLU A 267 20.04 10.45 -6.32
C GLU A 267 18.84 9.52 -6.54
N GLN A 268 17.81 9.71 -5.72
CA GLN A 268 16.56 8.98 -5.80
C GLN A 268 15.40 9.96 -5.82
N LEU A 269 14.30 9.54 -6.43
CA LEU A 269 13.08 10.31 -6.45
C LEU A 269 12.48 10.36 -5.03
N PHE A 270 12.61 11.52 -4.40
CA PHE A 270 12.21 11.77 -3.02
C PHE A 270 11.05 12.76 -2.97
N GLU A 271 9.87 12.29 -3.36
CA GLU A 271 8.64 13.09 -3.31
C GLU A 271 8.03 12.94 -1.92
N ALA A 272 8.23 13.94 -1.05
CA ALA A 272 7.65 13.98 0.28
C ALA A 272 6.13 14.25 0.19
N LEU A 273 5.31 13.26 0.55
CA LEU A 273 3.86 13.30 0.40
C LEU A 273 3.11 13.17 1.73
N GLY A 274 3.75 12.62 2.76
CA GLY A 274 3.24 12.60 4.13
C GLY A 274 4.28 13.13 5.10
N LEU A 275 3.87 14.02 6.00
CA LEU A 275 4.74 14.60 7.02
C LEU A 275 4.08 14.49 8.39
N ALA A 276 4.83 14.08 9.41
CA ALA A 276 4.40 14.14 10.79
C ALA A 276 5.57 14.59 11.68
N LEU A 277 5.30 15.50 12.62
CA LEU A 277 6.27 15.98 13.58
C LEU A 277 6.01 15.31 14.93
N THR A 278 7.05 14.74 15.54
CA THR A 278 6.98 14.15 16.87
C THR A 278 7.19 15.19 17.97
N GLN A 279 6.98 14.79 19.22
CA GLN A 279 7.23 15.65 20.39
C GLN A 279 8.70 16.03 20.56
N ASP A 280 9.63 15.21 20.07
CA ASP A 280 11.07 15.47 20.11
C ASP A 280 11.60 16.15 18.83
N GLU A 281 10.71 16.76 18.05
CA GLU A 281 10.99 17.48 16.80
C GLU A 281 11.60 16.61 15.69
N THR A 282 11.47 15.28 15.80
CA THR A 282 11.75 14.38 14.69
C THR A 282 10.67 14.55 13.61
N LEU A 283 11.09 14.87 12.40
CA LEU A 283 10.20 14.88 11.24
C LEU A 283 10.17 13.49 10.60
N VAL A 284 9.00 12.85 10.57
CA VAL A 284 8.76 11.62 9.80
C VAL A 284 8.26 12.02 8.42
N VAL A 285 8.89 11.49 7.39
CA VAL A 285 8.63 11.79 5.98
C VAL A 285 8.27 10.50 5.25
N ALA A 286 7.01 10.37 4.87
CA ALA A 286 6.55 9.35 3.95
C ALA A 286 6.68 9.85 2.51
N THR A 287 7.22 9.00 1.64
CA THR A 287 7.51 9.37 0.25
C THR A 287 6.79 8.48 -0.75
N ARG A 288 6.76 8.93 -2.01
CA ARG A 288 6.20 8.12 -3.09
C ARG A 288 6.99 6.83 -3.34
N THR A 289 8.31 6.97 -3.53
CA THR A 289 9.18 5.88 -4.03
C THR A 289 10.43 5.60 -3.20
N ALA A 290 10.74 6.42 -2.20
CA ALA A 290 11.98 6.33 -1.42
C ALA A 290 11.78 5.70 -0.02
N GLY A 291 10.59 5.17 0.28
CA GLY A 291 10.26 4.63 1.60
C GLY A 291 9.87 5.72 2.60
N ILE A 292 10.10 5.44 3.89
CA ILE A 292 9.81 6.36 5.00
C ILE A 292 11.11 6.69 5.71
N TRP A 293 11.34 7.98 5.92
CA TRP A 293 12.53 8.52 6.54
C TRP A 293 12.19 9.33 7.79
N ARG A 294 13.15 9.42 8.71
CA ARG A 294 13.11 10.30 9.88
C ARG A 294 14.24 11.31 9.74
N LEU A 295 13.95 12.59 9.96
CA LEU A 295 14.96 13.63 10.12
C LEU A 295 15.12 13.91 11.61
N VAL A 296 16.18 13.37 12.20
CA VAL A 296 16.45 13.45 13.64
C VAL A 296 17.64 14.38 13.84
N LYS A 297 17.42 15.56 14.42
CA LYS A 297 18.51 16.52 14.75
C LYS A 297 19.45 16.80 13.56
N GLY A 298 18.89 17.05 12.38
CA GLY A 298 19.68 17.35 11.17
C GLY A 298 20.31 16.12 10.52
N GLU A 299 19.77 14.93 10.77
CA GLU A 299 20.26 13.68 10.18
C GLU A 299 19.11 12.85 9.62
N TRP A 300 19.19 12.52 8.33
CA TRP A 300 18.29 11.58 7.69
C TRP A 300 18.57 10.16 8.18
N LYS A 301 17.53 9.47 8.61
CA LYS A 301 17.54 8.07 9.00
C LYS A 301 16.47 7.33 8.22
N LEU A 302 16.86 6.33 7.43
CA LEU A 302 15.87 5.45 6.81
C LEU A 302 15.12 4.74 7.94
N PHE A 303 13.80 4.74 7.91
CA PHE A 303 12.98 4.02 8.87
C PHE A 303 12.34 2.79 8.24
N ALA A 304 11.72 2.91 7.07
CA ALA A 304 11.03 1.80 6.43
C ALA A 304 11.21 1.79 4.90
N GLU A 305 11.28 0.58 4.35
CA GLU A 305 11.16 0.31 2.91
C GLU A 305 9.87 -0.48 2.66
N GLY A 306 9.59 -0.88 1.42
CA GLY A 306 8.43 -1.74 1.14
C GLY A 306 7.07 -1.03 1.20
N THR A 307 7.05 0.30 1.17
CA THR A 307 5.84 1.11 0.98
C THR A 307 5.59 1.40 -0.50
N PHE A 308 4.34 1.71 -0.85
CA PHE A 308 3.98 2.07 -2.21
C PHE A 308 3.08 3.32 -2.27
N ASP A 309 3.65 4.43 -2.76
CA ASP A 309 2.95 5.71 -2.90
C ASP A 309 2.23 6.10 -1.60
N SER A 310 3.01 6.34 -0.54
CA SER A 310 2.43 6.74 0.75
C SER A 310 2.11 8.23 0.76
N LEU A 311 0.82 8.57 0.88
CA LEU A 311 0.30 9.95 0.82
C LEU A 311 -0.18 10.46 2.19
N GLY A 312 0.33 9.89 3.26
CA GLY A 312 0.11 10.38 4.61
C GLY A 312 0.63 9.42 5.67
N VAL A 313 1.00 10.00 6.80
CA VAL A 313 1.58 9.28 7.93
C VAL A 313 1.09 9.91 9.23
N VAL A 314 0.76 9.05 10.20
CA VAL A 314 0.48 9.42 11.59
C VAL A 314 1.50 8.71 12.47
N VAL A 315 2.02 9.40 13.47
CA VAL A 315 2.91 8.81 14.47
C VAL A 315 2.09 8.36 15.68
N GLU A 316 2.33 7.13 16.15
CA GLU A 316 1.68 6.55 17.34
C GLU A 316 2.55 6.67 18.60
N ASP A 317 3.85 6.96 18.47
CA ASP A 317 4.80 7.08 19.59
C ASP A 317 5.45 8.48 19.69
N LYS A 318 6.40 8.64 20.61
CA LYS A 318 7.07 9.94 20.83
C LYS A 318 8.24 10.20 19.89
N LYS A 319 8.75 9.18 19.20
CA LYS A 319 10.00 9.26 18.43
C LYS A 319 9.80 9.00 16.93
N GLY A 320 8.63 8.56 16.49
CA GLY A 320 8.39 8.20 15.09
C GLY A 320 8.91 6.81 14.75
N LEU A 321 8.91 5.90 15.72
CA LEU A 321 9.29 4.49 15.58
C LEU A 321 8.08 3.56 15.48
N VAL A 322 6.88 4.08 15.75
CA VAL A 322 5.61 3.41 15.48
C VAL A 322 4.74 4.40 14.72
N ILE A 323 4.38 4.06 13.49
CA ILE A 323 3.60 4.93 12.62
C ILE A 323 2.46 4.17 11.96
N VAL A 324 1.49 4.90 11.43
CA VAL A 324 0.49 4.40 10.50
C VAL A 324 0.61 5.17 9.20
N ALA A 325 0.89 4.44 8.11
CA ALA A 325 1.04 5.00 6.78
C ALA A 325 -0.16 4.62 5.91
N GLY A 326 -0.75 5.61 5.24
CA GLY A 326 -1.71 5.39 4.16
C GLY A 326 -0.93 5.22 2.87
N GLN A 327 -1.14 4.08 2.20
CA GLN A 327 -0.51 3.76 0.92
C GLN A 327 -1.54 3.17 -0.02
N LYS A 328 -1.28 3.20 -1.34
CA LYS A 328 -2.25 2.73 -2.35
C LYS A 328 -2.74 1.31 -2.08
N ALA A 329 -1.82 0.45 -1.64
CA ALA A 329 -2.16 -0.93 -1.28
C ALA A 329 -3.03 -0.99 -0.02
N GLU A 330 -2.71 -0.30 1.08
CA GLU A 330 -3.38 -0.55 2.37
C GLU A 330 -3.11 0.57 3.37
N LEU A 331 -3.88 0.59 4.46
CA LEU A 331 -3.49 1.28 5.67
C LEU A 331 -2.61 0.33 6.49
N THR A 332 -1.37 0.73 6.77
CA THR A 332 -0.38 -0.15 7.41
C THR A 332 0.18 0.51 8.66
N ARG A 333 0.17 -0.21 9.79
CA ARG A 333 0.97 0.14 10.96
C ARG A 333 2.38 -0.42 10.78
N ILE A 334 3.39 0.46 10.86
CA ILE A 334 4.79 0.13 10.63
C ILE A 334 5.55 0.41 11.92
N SER A 335 6.33 -0.54 12.41
CA SER A 335 6.95 -0.47 13.74
C SER A 335 8.37 -1.02 13.75
N ASP A 336 9.25 -0.35 14.49
CA ASP A 336 10.49 -0.91 15.01
C ASP A 336 10.18 -1.58 16.35
N THR A 337 10.23 -2.91 16.39
CA THR A 337 9.92 -3.69 17.61
C THR A 337 11.17 -4.11 18.37
N ASN A 338 12.35 -3.88 17.80
CA ASN A 338 13.62 -4.27 18.39
C ASN A 338 14.51 -3.08 18.81
N GLY A 339 14.19 -1.85 18.39
CA GLY A 339 14.87 -0.63 18.81
C GLY A 339 16.14 -0.31 18.03
N ASP A 340 16.37 -0.89 16.85
CA ASP A 340 17.51 -0.56 15.99
C ASP A 340 17.25 0.66 15.08
N GLY A 341 16.07 1.26 15.17
CA GLY A 341 15.66 2.44 14.42
C GLY A 341 15.12 2.13 13.02
N ILE A 342 15.02 0.85 12.64
CA ILE A 342 14.48 0.38 11.36
C ILE A 342 13.21 -0.43 11.62
N ALA A 343 12.19 -0.23 10.81
CA ALA A 343 10.96 -0.99 10.90
C ALA A 343 11.18 -2.48 10.58
N ASP A 344 10.71 -3.34 11.49
CA ASP A 344 10.77 -4.79 11.37
C ASP A 344 9.38 -5.44 11.34
N LYS A 345 8.31 -4.67 11.56
CA LYS A 345 6.92 -5.15 11.52
C LYS A 345 6.02 -4.23 10.70
N TYR A 346 5.27 -4.84 9.79
CA TYR A 346 4.30 -4.19 8.90
C TYR A 346 2.96 -4.89 9.11
N GLU A 347 2.04 -4.24 9.81
CA GLU A 347 0.72 -4.79 10.13
C GLU A 347 -0.36 -4.13 9.26
N THR A 348 -1.09 -4.94 8.51
CA THR A 348 -2.25 -4.47 7.75
C THR A 348 -3.37 -4.09 8.72
N LEU A 349 -3.80 -2.82 8.69
CA LEU A 349 -4.96 -2.32 9.42
C LEU A 349 -6.22 -2.33 8.56
N PHE A 350 -6.07 -2.09 7.26
CA PHE A 350 -7.16 -2.10 6.30
C PHE A 350 -6.65 -2.31 4.87
N ASP A 351 -7.25 -3.27 4.16
CA ASP A 351 -6.96 -3.59 2.77
C ASP A 351 -8.23 -3.98 1.98
N ALA A 352 -9.40 -3.66 2.53
CA ALA A 352 -10.69 -4.10 2.02
C ALA A 352 -11.14 -3.36 0.76
N HIS A 353 -10.48 -2.26 0.38
CA HIS A 353 -10.78 -1.55 -0.87
C HIS A 353 -10.20 -2.25 -2.09
N SER A 354 -10.80 -2.05 -3.25
CA SER A 354 -10.23 -2.49 -4.51
C SER A 354 -9.05 -1.60 -4.90
N TYR A 355 -7.96 -2.23 -5.31
CA TYR A 355 -6.80 -1.55 -5.88
C TYR A 355 -6.15 -2.40 -6.98
N HIS A 356 -6.21 -1.90 -8.21
CA HIS A 356 -5.81 -2.62 -9.43
C HIS A 356 -4.62 -1.98 -10.17
N GLY A 357 -3.87 -1.09 -9.51
CA GLY A 357 -2.64 -0.51 -10.07
C GLY A 357 -2.83 0.75 -10.91
N ASN A 358 -4.04 1.31 -11.00
CA ASN A 358 -4.23 2.61 -11.65
C ASN A 358 -3.47 3.70 -10.87
N TYR A 359 -2.78 4.57 -11.60
CA TYR A 359 -1.92 5.60 -11.00
C TYR A 359 -2.72 6.62 -10.16
N HIS A 360 -3.98 6.85 -10.51
CA HIS A 360 -4.82 7.87 -9.90
C HIS A 360 -5.62 7.35 -8.68
N SER A 361 -5.58 6.05 -8.38
CA SER A 361 -6.22 5.43 -7.22
C SER A 361 -5.40 5.62 -5.94
N TYR A 362 -5.33 6.86 -5.45
CA TYR A 362 -4.64 7.23 -4.22
C TYR A 362 -5.45 6.90 -2.96
N MET A 363 -4.72 6.67 -1.86
CA MET A 363 -5.24 6.73 -0.50
C MET A 363 -4.66 7.99 0.17
N HIS A 364 -5.50 8.98 0.47
CA HIS A 364 -5.07 10.21 1.12
C HIS A 364 -5.26 10.15 2.64
N GLY A 365 -4.26 10.59 3.39
CA GLY A 365 -4.18 10.41 4.84
C GLY A 365 -3.31 9.21 5.23
N PRO A 366 -3.43 8.68 6.47
CA PRO A 366 -4.53 8.92 7.39
C PRO A 366 -4.41 10.24 8.17
N VAL A 367 -5.52 10.62 8.80
CA VAL A 367 -5.57 11.55 9.93
C VAL A 367 -6.14 10.81 11.15
N ARG A 368 -5.66 11.16 12.34
CA ARG A 368 -6.22 10.64 13.59
C ARG A 368 -7.40 11.51 14.02
N GLY A 369 -8.58 10.90 14.10
CA GLY A 369 -9.81 11.56 14.54
C GLY A 369 -9.84 11.81 16.04
N ALA A 370 -10.82 12.60 16.48
CA ALA A 370 -11.05 12.89 17.90
C ALA A 370 -11.45 11.64 18.73
N ASP A 371 -11.94 10.61 18.06
CA ASP A 371 -12.27 9.29 18.62
C ASP A 371 -11.07 8.32 18.59
N SER A 372 -9.87 8.82 18.27
CA SER A 372 -8.63 8.05 18.11
C SER A 372 -8.60 7.05 16.95
N ALA A 373 -9.63 7.01 16.08
CA ALA A 373 -9.60 6.21 14.87
C ALA A 373 -8.79 6.90 13.76
N TYR A 374 -8.40 6.11 12.76
CA TYR A 374 -7.79 6.58 11.53
C TYR A 374 -8.86 6.87 10.49
N TYR A 375 -8.76 8.03 9.85
CA TYR A 375 -9.61 8.42 8.74
C TYR A 375 -8.74 8.61 7.51
N PHE A 376 -9.19 8.12 6.36
CA PHE A 376 -8.56 8.34 5.08
C PHE A 376 -9.62 8.39 3.98
N THR A 377 -9.24 8.91 2.82
CA THR A 377 -10.11 9.01 1.66
C THR A 377 -9.52 8.27 0.47
N LEU A 378 -10.37 7.61 -0.30
CA LEU A 378 -9.99 6.85 -1.47
C LEU A 378 -10.34 7.63 -2.73
N ASN A 379 -9.33 7.89 -3.54
CA ASN A 379 -9.46 8.66 -4.77
C ASN A 379 -10.10 7.81 -5.89
N LEU A 380 -10.87 8.45 -6.76
CA LEU A 380 -11.32 7.81 -8.00
C LEU A 380 -10.13 7.49 -8.92
N ALA A 381 -10.28 6.48 -9.76
CA ALA A 381 -9.33 6.15 -10.81
C ALA A 381 -9.52 7.05 -12.04
N HIS A 382 -8.50 7.17 -12.88
CA HIS A 382 -8.61 7.76 -14.21
C HIS A 382 -8.33 6.68 -15.24
N ASP A 383 -9.39 6.06 -15.74
CA ASP A 383 -9.31 4.88 -16.62
C ASP A 383 -10.60 4.68 -17.41
N SER A 384 -10.49 4.19 -18.64
CA SER A 384 -11.64 3.91 -19.51
C SER A 384 -12.43 2.66 -19.09
N ILE A 385 -11.84 1.80 -18.26
CA ILE A 385 -12.52 0.59 -17.76
C ILE A 385 -13.32 0.84 -16.46
N THR A 386 -13.36 2.08 -15.98
CA THR A 386 -14.04 2.46 -14.74
C THR A 386 -15.43 3.02 -14.99
N TYR A 387 -16.31 2.94 -14.01
CA TYR A 387 -17.60 3.61 -14.02
C TYR A 387 -17.45 5.08 -13.56
N ASN A 388 -17.63 6.02 -14.49
CA ASN A 388 -17.38 7.46 -14.29
C ASN A 388 -18.64 8.29 -13.97
N GLY A 389 -19.80 7.64 -13.77
CA GLY A 389 -21.02 8.38 -13.40
C GLY A 389 -21.66 9.18 -14.52
N GLY A 390 -21.16 9.09 -15.77
CA GLY A 390 -21.46 10.04 -16.85
C GLY A 390 -20.47 11.21 -16.96
N GLY A 391 -19.44 11.24 -16.11
CA GLY A 391 -18.31 12.16 -16.21
C GLY A 391 -17.37 11.82 -17.38
N ALA A 392 -16.34 12.66 -17.61
CA ALA A 392 -15.43 12.51 -18.75
C ALA A 392 -14.17 11.68 -18.45
N TYR A 393 -13.69 11.67 -17.20
CA TYR A 393 -12.37 11.17 -16.85
C TYR A 393 -12.38 10.26 -15.61
N MET A 394 -12.87 10.74 -14.47
CA MET A 394 -12.68 10.05 -13.18
C MET A 394 -13.82 9.06 -12.86
N GLY A 395 -13.47 7.86 -12.42
CA GLY A 395 -14.43 6.81 -12.12
C GLY A 395 -13.95 5.78 -11.10
N THR A 396 -14.78 4.77 -10.85
CA THR A 396 -14.50 3.68 -9.91
C THR A 396 -14.46 2.33 -10.62
N ALA A 397 -13.62 1.43 -10.13
CA ALA A 397 -13.64 0.00 -10.49
C ALA A 397 -14.50 -0.82 -9.50
N GLY A 398 -15.27 -0.15 -8.63
CA GLY A 398 -15.91 -0.74 -7.47
C GLY A 398 -14.94 -0.85 -6.29
N GLY A 399 -15.43 -1.38 -5.17
CA GLY A 399 -14.62 -1.63 -3.98
C GLY A 399 -14.14 -0.37 -3.29
N PHE A 400 -15.02 0.63 -3.15
CA PHE A 400 -14.88 1.81 -2.31
C PHE A 400 -14.01 2.97 -2.83
N ALA A 401 -13.62 3.00 -4.11
CA ALA A 401 -13.06 4.23 -4.66
C ALA A 401 -14.10 5.37 -4.63
N GLY A 402 -13.72 6.56 -4.16
CA GLY A 402 -14.63 7.68 -3.91
C GLY A 402 -15.30 7.65 -2.52
N TRP A 403 -14.85 6.79 -1.62
CA TRP A 403 -15.30 6.74 -0.23
C TRP A 403 -14.28 7.32 0.75
N ALA A 404 -14.78 7.84 1.87
CA ALA A 404 -14.02 8.03 3.09
C ALA A 404 -14.21 6.82 4.00
N ILE A 405 -13.13 6.36 4.64
CA ILE A 405 -13.14 5.19 5.52
C ILE A 405 -12.64 5.59 6.90
N ARG A 406 -13.28 5.03 7.93
CA ARG A 406 -12.83 5.09 9.33
C ARG A 406 -12.31 3.71 9.75
N VAL A 407 -11.12 3.64 10.35
CA VAL A 407 -10.49 2.42 10.84
C VAL A 407 -10.03 2.61 12.29
N GLU A 408 -10.51 1.79 13.20
CA GLU A 408 -10.05 1.77 14.58
C GLU A 408 -8.66 1.13 14.71
N PRO A 409 -7.89 1.44 15.77
CA PRO A 409 -6.59 0.80 16.02
C PRO A 409 -6.65 -0.74 16.11
N ASN A 410 -7.82 -1.30 16.44
CA ASN A 410 -8.13 -2.73 16.51
C ASN A 410 -8.52 -3.35 15.14
N LYS A 411 -8.39 -2.59 14.04
CA LYS A 411 -8.68 -2.98 12.65
C LYS A 411 -10.17 -3.05 12.26
N LYS A 412 -11.10 -2.73 13.16
CA LYS A 412 -12.51 -2.57 12.78
C LYS A 412 -12.66 -1.34 11.92
N PHE A 413 -13.35 -1.46 10.80
CA PHE A 413 -13.58 -0.34 9.89
C PHE A 413 -15.06 -0.06 9.68
N THR A 414 -15.35 1.14 9.18
CA THR A 414 -16.68 1.58 8.78
C THR A 414 -16.55 2.45 7.54
N LEU A 415 -17.40 2.19 6.54
CA LEU A 415 -17.57 3.12 5.42
C LEU A 415 -18.15 4.42 5.98
N TRP A 416 -17.40 5.51 5.89
CA TRP A 416 -17.73 6.75 6.59
C TRP A 416 -18.63 7.66 5.76
N ALA A 417 -18.23 7.95 4.53
CA ALA A 417 -18.97 8.83 3.61
C ALA A 417 -18.61 8.49 2.16
N ASN A 418 -19.41 8.95 1.20
CA ASN A 418 -19.20 8.68 -0.22
C ASN A 418 -19.45 9.91 -1.09
N GLY A 419 -19.22 9.76 -2.40
CA GLY A 419 -19.34 10.85 -3.36
C GLY A 419 -18.13 11.76 -3.44
N LEU A 420 -16.97 11.29 -2.98
CA LEU A 420 -15.70 12.00 -3.09
C LEU A 420 -15.11 11.74 -4.49
N ARG A 421 -14.45 12.74 -5.07
CA ARG A 421 -13.85 12.60 -6.41
C ARG A 421 -12.34 12.39 -6.34
N SER A 422 -11.63 13.45 -5.96
CA SER A 422 -10.19 13.44 -5.72
C SER A 422 -9.88 14.20 -4.42
N PRO A 423 -10.23 13.59 -3.27
CA PRO A 423 -10.18 14.21 -1.94
C PRO A 423 -8.76 14.26 -1.39
N ALA A 424 -7.88 15.02 -2.06
CA ALA A 424 -6.44 15.01 -1.85
C ALA A 424 -5.95 15.56 -0.50
N SER A 425 -6.87 16.06 0.32
CA SER A 425 -6.58 16.75 1.57
C SER A 425 -7.43 16.22 2.71
N LEU A 426 -6.84 15.99 3.87
CA LEU A 426 -7.56 15.61 5.09
C LEU A 426 -6.87 16.20 6.33
N GLY A 427 -7.65 16.75 7.26
CA GLY A 427 -7.15 17.36 8.50
C GLY A 427 -8.16 17.31 9.63
N LEU A 428 -7.70 17.19 10.86
CA LEU A 428 -8.53 17.36 12.06
C LEU A 428 -8.44 18.82 12.51
N GLY A 429 -9.58 19.51 12.59
CA GLY A 429 -9.64 20.89 13.07
C GLY A 429 -9.56 21.00 14.60
N PRO A 430 -9.30 22.21 15.14
CA PRO A 430 -9.32 22.47 16.59
C PRO A 430 -10.71 22.28 17.19
N ASP A 431 -11.76 22.36 16.37
CA ASP A 431 -13.15 22.04 16.69
C ASP A 431 -13.43 20.53 16.76
N LYS A 432 -12.38 19.69 16.63
CA LYS A 432 -12.43 18.22 16.62
C LYS A 432 -13.22 17.64 15.45
N LYS A 433 -13.51 18.44 14.42
CA LYS A 433 -14.15 17.95 13.19
C LYS A 433 -13.12 17.56 12.15
N LEU A 434 -13.49 16.61 11.30
CA LEU A 434 -12.68 16.24 10.14
C LEU A 434 -13.00 17.18 8.99
N TRP A 435 -11.97 17.71 8.37
CA TRP A 435 -12.05 18.60 7.22
C TRP A 435 -11.31 17.99 6.07
N TYR A 436 -11.87 18.10 4.87
CA TYR A 436 -11.23 17.60 3.67
C TYR A 436 -11.48 18.56 2.51
N ALA A 437 -10.53 18.60 1.58
CA ALA A 437 -10.68 19.35 0.35
C ALA A 437 -10.65 18.41 -0.86
N ASP A 438 -11.49 18.72 -1.84
CA ASP A 438 -11.63 17.94 -3.07
C ASP A 438 -11.14 18.74 -4.28
N ASN A 439 -10.52 18.06 -5.23
CA ASN A 439 -10.01 18.68 -6.45
C ASN A 439 -11.16 18.87 -7.47
N GLN A 440 -11.07 19.96 -8.22
CA GLN A 440 -12.00 20.30 -9.29
C GLN A 440 -12.07 19.23 -10.37
N GLY A 441 -13.25 19.11 -10.98
CA GLY A 441 -13.55 18.32 -12.15
C GLY A 441 -15.03 17.99 -12.23
N GLU A 442 -15.35 16.81 -12.72
CA GLU A 442 -16.71 16.32 -12.91
C GLU A 442 -17.47 16.32 -11.58
N TYR A 443 -18.70 16.84 -11.60
CA TYR A 443 -19.54 17.01 -10.41
C TYR A 443 -18.95 17.93 -9.31
N MET A 444 -17.72 18.42 -9.50
CA MET A 444 -16.94 19.26 -8.59
C MET A 444 -16.38 20.48 -9.34
N GLY A 445 -17.24 21.42 -9.77
CA GLY A 445 -16.87 22.49 -10.71
C GLY A 445 -15.74 23.46 -10.28
N THR A 446 -15.37 23.46 -8.99
CA THR A 446 -14.16 24.11 -8.48
C THR A 446 -13.69 23.33 -7.25
N SER A 447 -12.44 23.51 -6.81
CA SER A 447 -11.97 22.89 -5.56
C SER A 447 -12.77 23.40 -4.37
N LYS A 448 -13.12 22.53 -3.44
CA LYS A 448 -13.99 22.87 -2.30
C LYS A 448 -13.45 22.32 -1.00
N LEU A 449 -13.70 23.02 0.09
CA LEU A 449 -13.46 22.56 1.45
C LEU A 449 -14.79 22.15 2.10
N PHE A 450 -14.78 21.00 2.76
CA PHE A 450 -15.93 20.41 3.43
C PHE A 450 -15.56 20.00 4.86
N ILE A 451 -16.59 19.88 5.69
CA ILE A 451 -16.54 19.05 6.90
C ILE A 451 -16.94 17.64 6.49
N LEU A 452 -16.13 16.64 6.86
CA LEU A 452 -16.35 15.22 6.58
C LEU A 452 -17.21 14.57 7.67
N GLU A 453 -18.45 14.26 7.35
CA GLU A 453 -19.44 13.73 8.29
C GLU A 453 -19.92 12.34 7.87
N LYS A 454 -20.30 11.54 8.86
CA LYS A 454 -20.73 10.17 8.63
C LYS A 454 -22.03 10.13 7.81
N ASN A 455 -22.11 9.21 6.85
CA ASN A 455 -23.23 8.93 5.96
C ASN A 455 -23.58 10.05 4.96
N ASN A 456 -22.75 11.09 4.84
CA ASN A 456 -22.99 12.15 3.87
C ASN A 456 -22.55 11.74 2.44
N PHE A 457 -23.23 12.31 1.45
CA PHE A 457 -22.86 12.25 0.03
C PHE A 457 -22.24 13.60 -0.39
N TYR A 458 -21.08 13.56 -1.05
CA TYR A 458 -20.31 14.76 -1.42
C TYR A 458 -20.35 15.12 -2.92
N GLY A 459 -21.05 14.32 -3.72
CA GLY A 459 -21.52 14.73 -5.04
C GLY A 459 -21.04 13.97 -6.25
N HIS A 460 -19.98 13.17 -6.19
CA HIS A 460 -19.61 12.35 -7.33
C HIS A 460 -20.40 11.02 -7.35
N PRO A 461 -21.25 10.72 -8.35
CA PRO A 461 -22.14 9.57 -8.27
C PRO A 461 -21.43 8.20 -8.41
N SER A 462 -20.20 8.16 -8.92
CA SER A 462 -19.46 6.90 -9.14
C SER A 462 -19.44 5.94 -7.95
N SER A 463 -19.15 6.43 -6.75
CA SER A 463 -19.03 5.58 -5.55
C SER A 463 -20.34 4.89 -5.14
N LEU A 464 -21.48 5.34 -5.66
CA LEU A 464 -22.79 4.76 -5.34
C LEU A 464 -22.97 3.36 -5.96
N VAL A 465 -22.10 2.94 -6.90
CA VAL A 465 -22.09 1.54 -7.37
C VAL A 465 -21.80 0.54 -6.27
N ASP A 466 -21.13 0.98 -5.19
CA ASP A 466 -20.80 0.12 -4.04
C ASP A 466 -21.97 -0.02 -3.06
N LEU A 467 -23.09 0.68 -3.28
CA LEU A 467 -24.28 0.52 -2.45
C LEU A 467 -24.97 -0.84 -2.72
N PRO A 468 -25.68 -1.40 -1.72
CA PRO A 468 -26.34 -2.69 -1.87
C PRO A 468 -27.22 -2.77 -3.12
N ALA A 469 -27.06 -3.85 -3.87
CA ALA A 469 -27.78 -4.14 -5.11
C ALA A 469 -27.55 -3.15 -6.27
N MET A 470 -26.57 -2.24 -6.20
CA MET A 470 -26.16 -1.39 -7.31
C MET A 470 -25.09 -2.08 -8.17
N THR A 471 -25.06 -1.70 -9.45
CA THR A 471 -24.04 -2.03 -10.46
C THR A 471 -24.05 -0.90 -11.50
N PRO A 472 -23.03 -0.73 -12.36
CA PRO A 472 -23.06 0.30 -13.41
C PRO A 472 -24.36 0.33 -14.24
N ASP A 473 -24.91 -0.85 -14.55
CA ASP A 473 -26.13 -1.00 -15.35
C ASP A 473 -27.39 -0.45 -14.65
N LYS A 474 -27.36 -0.34 -13.32
CA LYS A 474 -28.45 0.21 -12.50
C LYS A 474 -28.25 1.69 -12.16
N MET A 475 -27.19 2.31 -12.70
CA MET A 475 -26.87 3.70 -12.39
C MET A 475 -27.46 4.72 -13.37
N GLU A 476 -28.33 4.29 -14.26
CA GLU A 476 -29.04 5.19 -15.17
C GLU A 476 -29.83 6.24 -14.37
N ASN A 477 -29.71 7.51 -14.76
CA ASN A 477 -30.34 8.67 -14.11
C ASN A 477 -30.01 8.86 -12.62
N VAL A 478 -29.06 8.11 -12.04
CA VAL A 478 -28.72 8.23 -10.61
C VAL A 478 -28.33 9.66 -10.26
N TRP A 479 -27.61 10.35 -11.14
CA TRP A 479 -27.25 11.74 -10.92
C TRP A 479 -28.46 12.65 -10.67
N GLU A 480 -29.51 12.53 -11.48
CA GLU A 480 -30.70 13.37 -11.36
C GLU A 480 -31.41 13.17 -10.02
N ASN A 481 -31.33 11.95 -9.48
CA ASN A 481 -31.92 11.60 -8.19
C ASN A 481 -31.12 12.14 -7.00
N VAL A 482 -29.77 12.12 -7.07
CA VAL A 482 -28.90 12.43 -5.91
C VAL A 482 -28.31 13.84 -5.91
N LYS A 483 -28.43 14.60 -7.00
CA LYS A 483 -27.81 15.94 -7.13
C LYS A 483 -28.25 16.95 -6.07
N ASN A 484 -29.41 16.77 -5.46
CA ASN A 484 -29.95 17.64 -4.42
C ASN A 484 -29.61 17.16 -3.00
N GLU A 485 -29.07 15.94 -2.86
CA GLU A 485 -28.67 15.35 -1.56
C GLU A 485 -27.20 15.66 -1.23
N ARG A 486 -26.51 16.37 -2.13
CA ARG A 486 -25.09 16.69 -1.96
C ARG A 486 -24.87 17.61 -0.78
N THR A 487 -23.86 17.27 0.00
CA THR A 487 -23.33 18.14 1.05
C THR A 487 -22.85 19.45 0.44
N HIS A 488 -23.25 20.57 1.05
CA HIS A 488 -22.78 21.89 0.64
C HIS A 488 -21.35 22.13 1.14
N ALA A 489 -20.53 22.73 0.28
CA ALA A 489 -19.17 23.12 0.65
C ALA A 489 -19.19 24.27 1.65
N VAL A 490 -18.24 24.25 2.59
CA VAL A 490 -18.01 25.37 3.51
C VAL A 490 -17.28 26.50 2.78
N VAL A 491 -16.32 26.15 1.91
CA VAL A 491 -15.55 27.12 1.12
C VAL A 491 -15.45 26.63 -0.32
N LEU A 492 -15.65 27.55 -1.27
CA LEU A 492 -15.33 27.36 -2.68
C LEU A 492 -13.99 28.07 -2.96
N LEU A 493 -13.00 27.33 -3.44
CA LEU A 493 -11.69 27.87 -3.78
C LEU A 493 -11.67 28.24 -5.26
N PRO A 494 -11.44 29.51 -5.64
CA PRO A 494 -11.40 29.91 -7.04
C PRO A 494 -10.30 29.17 -7.82
N HIS A 495 -10.69 28.40 -8.82
CA HIS A 495 -9.78 27.64 -9.67
C HIS A 495 -8.75 28.53 -10.38
N ASN A 496 -7.52 28.05 -10.55
CA ASN A 496 -6.34 28.74 -11.11
C ASN A 496 -5.89 30.03 -10.39
N ARG A 497 -6.72 30.63 -9.54
CA ARG A 497 -6.39 31.84 -8.77
C ARG A 497 -5.91 31.52 -7.37
N LEU A 498 -6.58 30.59 -6.70
CA LEU A 498 -6.25 30.18 -5.34
C LEU A 498 -5.69 28.76 -5.29
N ALA A 499 -6.36 27.81 -5.93
CA ALA A 499 -5.94 26.40 -5.90
C ALA A 499 -6.36 25.64 -7.16
N ASN A 500 -5.50 24.68 -7.56
CA ASN A 500 -5.79 23.68 -8.60
C ASN A 500 -5.82 22.25 -8.04
N SER A 501 -5.24 22.05 -6.87
CA SER A 501 -5.31 20.83 -6.07
C SER A 501 -4.94 21.26 -4.66
N PRO A 502 -5.92 21.65 -3.82
CA PRO A 502 -5.63 22.05 -2.44
C PRO A 502 -4.94 20.88 -1.71
N GLY A 503 -4.00 21.24 -0.82
CA GLY A 503 -3.38 20.32 0.12
C GLY A 503 -4.06 20.36 1.49
N ASN A 504 -3.55 19.55 2.44
CA ASN A 504 -4.14 19.39 3.77
C ASN A 504 -4.45 20.74 4.45
N PRO A 505 -5.65 20.92 5.02
CA PRO A 505 -5.96 22.11 5.79
C PRO A 505 -5.05 22.17 7.02
N ALA A 506 -4.52 23.37 7.28
CA ALA A 506 -3.79 23.70 8.50
C ALA A 506 -4.44 24.92 9.13
N TRP A 507 -4.60 24.89 10.46
CA TRP A 507 -5.24 25.97 11.21
C TRP A 507 -4.20 26.89 11.79
N ASP A 508 -4.40 28.20 11.61
CA ASP A 508 -3.66 29.18 12.38
C ASP A 508 -4.19 29.21 13.82
N LEU A 509 -3.41 28.65 14.74
CA LEU A 509 -3.68 28.68 16.19
C LEU A 509 -2.83 29.75 16.90
N THR A 510 -2.22 30.66 16.15
CA THR A 510 -1.31 31.68 16.67
C THR A 510 -1.98 33.03 16.95
N ASP A 511 -3.32 33.06 16.93
CA ASP A 511 -4.15 34.27 17.03
C ASP A 511 -3.91 35.28 15.90
N GLY A 512 -3.74 34.81 14.66
CA GLY A 512 -3.56 35.67 13.49
C GLY A 512 -2.13 36.17 13.32
N LYS A 513 -1.14 35.53 13.95
CA LYS A 513 0.29 35.79 13.69
C LYS A 513 0.78 35.03 12.45
N PHE A 514 -0.03 34.15 11.88
CA PHE A 514 0.33 33.33 10.72
C PHE A 514 -0.79 33.31 9.65
N GLY A 515 -0.43 33.31 8.36
CA GLY A 515 -1.39 33.21 7.25
C GLY A 515 -1.94 34.54 6.69
N LEU A 516 -2.48 34.48 5.46
CA LEU A 516 -2.97 35.64 4.70
C LEU A 516 -4.41 36.07 5.05
N ILE A 517 -5.15 35.26 5.81
CA ILE A 517 -6.57 35.46 6.08
C ILE A 517 -6.84 35.32 7.57
N LYS A 518 -7.18 36.43 8.24
CA LYS A 518 -7.80 36.38 9.58
C LYS A 518 -9.21 35.82 9.44
N ILE A 519 -9.38 34.53 9.68
CA ILE A 519 -10.71 33.96 9.93
C ILE A 519 -11.01 34.23 11.41
N LYS A 520 -11.83 35.25 11.70
CA LYS A 520 -12.40 35.40 13.04
C LYS A 520 -13.38 34.24 13.23
N CYS A 521 -13.03 33.30 14.11
CA CYS A 521 -13.95 32.28 14.61
C CYS A 521 -15.10 32.91 15.40
#